data_AF-A0A8H7F9B5-F1
#
_entry.id   AF-A0A8H7F9B5-F1
#
_cell.length_a   1.000
_cell.length_b   1.000
_cell.length_c   1.000
_cell.angle_alpha   90.00
_cell.angle_beta   90.00
_cell.angle_gamma   90.00
#
_symmetry.space_group_name_H-M   'P 1'
#
loop_
_entity.id
_entity.type
_entity.pdbx_description
1 polymer ?
#
loop_
_entity_poly.entity_id
_entity_poly.type
_entity_poly.pdbx_seq_one_letter_code
_entity_poly.pdbx_strand_id
1 'polypeptide(L)'
;MANTHRHELYYIPAGDLHLQFGQTLFRIHSQFFLRESAYWRDRIAGLNQEGLDEHAPLLIEGVEAEDFARFLWIFYNPRIGNYNTSLGNWETILRLATHWDFPSVRELAVKHIDELQGA
;
A
#
# COMPACT_ATOMS: atom_id res chain seq x y z
N MET A 1 -20.05 -2.58 16.81
CA MET A 1 -18.62 -2.23 16.68
C MET A 1 -17.99 -3.32 15.86
N ALA A 2 -17.47 -3.01 14.66
CA ALA A 2 -16.81 -4.02 13.84
C ALA A 2 -15.53 -4.46 14.58
N ASN A 3 -15.32 -5.76 14.74
CA ASN A 3 -14.12 -6.29 15.38
C ASN A 3 -12.96 -6.14 14.39
N THR A 4 -12.17 -5.08 14.55
CA THR A 4 -10.98 -4.84 13.72
C THR A 4 -9.79 -5.64 14.26
N HIS A 5 -8.95 -6.15 13.37
CA HIS A 5 -7.72 -6.87 13.72
C HIS A 5 -6.51 -6.26 13.02
N ARG A 6 -5.32 -6.42 13.61
CA ARG A 6 -4.06 -5.89 13.06
C ARG A 6 -3.53 -6.83 11.98
N HIS A 7 -3.04 -6.28 10.87
CA HIS A 7 -2.38 -7.07 9.84
C HIS A 7 -1.08 -7.68 10.40
N GLU A 8 -0.87 -8.98 10.18
CA GLU A 8 0.23 -9.72 10.82
C GLU A 8 1.62 -9.19 10.46
N LEU A 9 1.81 -8.77 9.21
CA LEU A 9 3.11 -8.30 8.69
C LEU A 9 3.25 -6.77 8.61
N TYR A 10 2.12 -6.06 8.54
CA TYR A 10 2.10 -4.64 8.17
C TYR A 10 1.40 -3.78 9.22
N TYR A 11 1.46 -4.23 10.46
CA TYR A 11 1.22 -3.41 11.65
C TYR A 11 2.56 -3.12 12.33
N ILE A 12 3.29 -2.16 11.78
CA ILE A 12 4.70 -1.91 12.11
C ILE A 12 4.78 -0.98 13.33
N PRO A 13 5.47 -1.37 14.43
CA PRO A 13 5.55 -0.55 15.64
C PRO A 13 6.16 0.84 15.46
N ALA A 14 6.98 1.04 14.41
CA ALA A 14 7.59 2.33 14.07
C ALA A 14 6.79 3.13 13.03
N GLY A 15 5.68 2.59 12.52
CA GLY A 15 4.82 3.30 11.57
C GLY A 15 4.04 4.45 12.22
N ASP A 16 3.69 5.43 11.40
CA ASP A 16 2.98 6.65 11.78
C ASP A 16 1.66 6.83 11.01
N LEU A 17 1.44 6.07 9.94
CA LEU A 17 0.20 6.06 9.17
C LEU A 17 -0.64 4.82 9.49
N HIS A 18 -1.87 5.05 9.94
CA HIS A 18 -2.86 4.05 10.32
C HIS A 18 -3.97 4.01 9.27
N LEU A 19 -4.08 2.89 8.56
CA LEU A 19 -5.08 2.69 7.52
C LEU A 19 -5.95 1.50 7.86
N GLN A 20 -7.24 1.58 7.55
CA GLN A 20 -8.17 0.47 7.74
C GLN A 20 -8.80 0.08 6.41
N PHE A 21 -8.70 -1.21 6.07
CA PHE A 21 -9.33 -1.82 4.90
C PHE A 21 -10.30 -2.89 5.41
N GLY A 22 -11.60 -2.61 5.33
CA GLY A 22 -12.62 -3.45 5.95
C GLY A 22 -12.39 -3.63 7.46
N GLN A 23 -12.03 -4.84 7.88
CA GLN A 23 -11.74 -5.16 9.29
C GLN A 23 -10.25 -5.22 9.62
N THR A 24 -9.36 -4.97 8.65
CA THR A 24 -7.92 -5.10 8.83
C THR A 24 -7.25 -3.74 9.00
N LEU A 25 -6.49 -3.60 10.07
CA LEU A 25 -5.70 -2.41 10.41
C LEU A 25 -4.26 -2.57 9.99
N PHE A 26 -3.75 -1.56 9.28
CA PHE A 26 -2.37 -1.41 8.89
C PHE A 26 -1.74 -0.25 9.66
N ARG A 27 -0.46 -0.41 10.01
CA ARG A 27 0.36 0.65 10.57
C ARG A 27 1.69 0.66 9.81
N ILE A 28 1.93 1.70 9.03
CA ILE A 28 3.03 1.79 8.07
C ILE A 28 3.69 3.17 8.13
N HIS A 29 4.85 3.31 7.49
CA HIS A 29 5.54 4.59 7.39
C HIS A 29 4.91 5.46 6.30
N SER A 30 4.36 6.62 6.69
CA SER A 30 3.74 7.60 5.80
C SER A 30 4.71 8.11 4.73
N GLN A 31 6.00 8.16 5.05
CA GLN A 31 7.05 8.70 4.19
C GLN A 31 7.09 8.04 2.79
N PHE A 32 6.82 6.74 2.67
CA PHE A 32 6.76 6.09 1.36
C PHE A 32 5.64 6.64 0.48
N PHE A 33 4.49 6.94 1.07
CA PHE A 33 3.31 7.46 0.37
C PHE A 33 3.48 8.95 0.05
N LEU A 34 3.96 9.73 1.02
CA LEU A 34 4.23 11.16 0.83
C LEU A 34 5.29 11.43 -0.25
N ARG A 35 6.34 10.61 -0.29
CA ARG A 35 7.42 10.78 -1.27
C ARG A 35 6.96 10.40 -2.68
N GLU A 36 6.29 9.26 -2.83
CA GLU A 36 6.08 8.62 -4.13
C GLU A 36 4.71 8.91 -4.77
N SER A 37 3.75 9.52 -4.04
CA SER A 37 2.40 9.73 -4.55
C SER A 37 1.85 11.14 -4.29
N ALA A 38 1.46 11.84 -5.36
CA ALA A 38 0.80 13.13 -5.25
C ALA A 38 -0.60 12.99 -4.62
N TYR A 39 -1.35 11.97 -5.06
CA TYR A 39 -2.65 11.62 -4.50
C TYR A 39 -2.60 11.47 -2.97
N TRP A 40 -1.63 10.73 -2.44
CA TRP A 40 -1.52 10.52 -0.99
C TRP A 40 -0.98 11.73 -0.25
N ARG A 41 -0.10 12.55 -0.85
CA ARG A 41 0.27 13.83 -0.26
C ARG A 41 -0.94 14.71 -0.02
N ASP A 42 -1.76 14.90 -1.05
CA ASP A 42 -2.95 15.75 -0.97
C ASP A 42 -3.97 15.14 0.01
N ARG A 43 -4.16 13.82 -0.08
CA ARG A 43 -5.07 13.09 0.81
C ARG A 43 -4.66 13.23 2.27
N ILE A 44 -3.39 13.06 2.62
CA ILE A 44 -2.88 13.16 3.99
C ILE A 44 -2.88 14.61 4.48
N ALA A 45 -2.49 15.57 3.65
CA ALA A 45 -2.49 16.99 4.01
C ALA A 45 -3.91 17.51 4.34
N GLY A 46 -4.94 16.92 3.73
CA GLY A 46 -6.34 17.23 4.00
C GLY A 46 -6.92 16.58 5.27
N LEU A 47 -6.19 15.72 5.97
CA LEU A 47 -6.71 15.01 7.14
C LEU A 47 -6.66 15.87 8.40
N ASN A 48 -7.78 15.96 9.11
CA ASN A 48 -7.85 16.52 10.46
C ASN A 48 -7.38 15.49 11.50
N GLN A 49 -6.14 15.00 11.38
CA GLN A 49 -5.50 13.96 12.22
C GLN A 49 -5.96 12.50 11.98
N GLU A 50 -7.01 12.27 11.19
CA GLU A 50 -7.38 10.91 10.76
C GLU A 50 -6.19 10.20 10.09
N GLY A 51 -5.98 8.93 10.42
CA GLY A 51 -4.85 8.12 9.97
C GLY A 51 -3.51 8.44 10.62
N LEU A 52 -3.36 9.52 11.38
CA LEU A 52 -2.15 9.82 12.14
C LEU A 52 -2.29 9.46 13.63
N ASP A 53 -3.52 9.19 14.08
CA ASP A 53 -3.86 8.65 15.40
C ASP A 53 -4.22 7.16 15.27
N GLU A 54 -3.71 6.32 16.18
CA GLU A 54 -4.01 4.89 16.22
C GLU A 54 -5.49 4.60 16.54
N HIS A 55 -6.16 5.53 17.22
CA HIS A 55 -7.58 5.42 17.58
C HIS A 55 -8.52 5.93 16.50
N ALA A 56 -7.99 6.60 15.46
CA ALA A 56 -8.75 7.13 14.35
C ALA A 56 -8.06 6.79 13.00
N PRO A 57 -8.00 5.49 12.62
CA PRO A 57 -7.40 5.10 11.35
C PRO A 57 -8.17 5.67 10.16
N LEU A 58 -7.46 5.99 9.08
CA LEU A 58 -8.10 6.43 7.84
C LEU A 58 -8.75 5.22 7.16
N LEU A 59 -10.07 5.30 6.95
CA LEU A 59 -10.84 4.26 6.27
C LEU A 59 -10.58 4.30 4.75
N ILE A 60 -10.20 3.16 4.19
CA ILE A 60 -10.01 2.97 2.75
C ILE A 60 -11.06 1.98 2.24
N GLU A 61 -11.94 2.48 1.38
CA GLU A 61 -13.01 1.70 0.76
C GLU A 61 -12.64 1.28 -0.67
N GLY A 62 -13.27 0.22 -1.17
CA GLY A 62 -13.11 -0.24 -2.55
C GLY A 62 -11.79 -0.97 -2.85
N VAL A 63 -10.98 -1.26 -1.83
CA VAL A 63 -9.74 -2.04 -1.95
C VAL A 63 -9.72 -3.11 -0.87
N GLU A 64 -9.41 -4.35 -1.27
CA GLU A 64 -9.25 -5.46 -0.34
C GLU A 64 -7.93 -5.35 0.43
N ALA A 65 -7.92 -5.76 1.70
CA ALA A 65 -6.74 -5.68 2.57
C ALA A 65 -5.55 -6.46 1.99
N GLU A 66 -5.80 -7.61 1.37
CA GLU A 66 -4.77 -8.44 0.75
C GLU A 66 -4.16 -7.77 -0.50
N ASP A 67 -4.97 -7.05 -1.29
CA ASP A 67 -4.46 -6.30 -2.44
C ASP A 67 -3.56 -5.14 -1.99
N PHE A 68 -3.93 -4.49 -0.89
CA PHE A 68 -3.07 -3.49 -0.26
C PHE A 68 -1.77 -4.09 0.29
N ALA A 69 -1.83 -5.27 0.91
CA ALA A 69 -0.64 -5.98 1.39
C ALA A 69 0.33 -6.31 0.25
N ARG A 70 -0.17 -6.75 -0.92
CA ARG A 70 0.64 -6.95 -2.14
C ARG A 70 1.31 -5.66 -2.61
N PHE A 71 0.61 -4.54 -2.55
CA PHE A 71 1.17 -3.23 -2.90
C PHE A 71 2.27 -2.81 -1.91
N LEU A 72 2.04 -2.98 -0.61
CA LEU A 72 3.02 -2.65 0.44
C LEU A 72 4.31 -3.45 0.33
N TRP A 73 4.25 -4.67 -0.21
CA TRP A 73 5.44 -5.49 -0.42
C TRP A 73 6.52 -4.76 -1.24
N ILE A 74 6.16 -3.86 -2.16
CA ILE A 74 7.14 -3.05 -2.92
C ILE A 74 8.07 -2.25 -2.00
N PHE A 75 7.54 -1.70 -0.90
CA PHE A 75 8.31 -0.86 0.04
C PHE A 75 9.00 -1.66 1.14
N TYR A 76 8.39 -2.78 1.54
CA TYR A 76 8.84 -3.60 2.67
C TYR A 76 9.50 -4.91 2.26
N ASN A 77 9.80 -5.11 0.97
CA ASN A 77 10.44 -6.32 0.48
C ASN A 77 11.78 -6.55 1.22
N PRO A 78 11.91 -7.65 2.00
CA PRO A 78 13.14 -7.91 2.75
C PRO A 78 14.29 -8.38 1.85
N ARG A 79 13.99 -8.80 0.61
CA ARG A 79 14.98 -9.29 -0.36
C ARG A 79 15.24 -8.22 -1.41
N ILE A 80 16.18 -7.33 -1.10
CA ILE A 80 16.59 -6.24 -1.99
C ILE A 80 16.91 -6.80 -3.39
N GLY A 81 16.22 -6.28 -4.40
CA GLY A 81 16.42 -6.66 -5.81
C GLY A 81 15.72 -7.95 -6.26
N ASN A 82 15.07 -8.71 -5.37
CA ASN A 82 14.26 -9.85 -5.76
C ASN A 82 12.79 -9.47 -5.83
N TYR A 83 12.32 -9.16 -7.03
CA TYR A 83 10.93 -8.83 -7.32
C TYR A 83 10.16 -9.97 -7.99
N ASN A 84 10.54 -11.24 -7.72
CA ASN A 84 9.82 -12.37 -8.29
C ASN A 84 8.48 -12.59 -7.58
N THR A 85 7.38 -12.43 -8.31
CA THR A 85 6.01 -12.67 -7.84
C THR A 85 5.12 -13.03 -9.04
N SER A 86 3.88 -13.44 -8.79
CA SER A 86 2.97 -13.86 -9.87
C SER A 86 2.51 -12.68 -10.74
N LEU A 87 2.09 -12.97 -11.97
CA LEU A 87 1.48 -11.98 -12.86
C LEU A 87 0.29 -11.26 -12.21
N GLY A 88 -0.62 -12.00 -11.56
CA GLY A 88 -1.77 -11.40 -10.88
C GLY A 88 -1.40 -10.48 -9.71
N ASN A 89 -0.28 -10.75 -9.03
CA ASN A 89 0.23 -9.83 -8.01
C ASN A 89 0.72 -8.53 -8.65
N TRP A 90 1.44 -8.61 -9.77
CA TRP A 90 1.86 -7.42 -10.51
C TRP A 90 0.70 -6.62 -11.08
N GLU A 91 -0.34 -7.27 -11.63
CA GLU A 91 -1.55 -6.59 -12.10
C GLU A 91 -2.25 -5.84 -10.96
N THR A 92 -2.32 -6.44 -9.77
CA THR A 92 -2.86 -5.80 -8.57
C THR A 92 -2.03 -4.58 -8.17
N ILE A 93 -0.71 -4.71 -8.14
CA ILE A 93 0.22 -3.61 -7.83
C ILE A 93 0.07 -2.49 -8.86
N LEU A 94 0.00 -2.82 -10.15
CA LEU A 94 -0.17 -1.86 -11.24
C LEU A 94 -1.48 -1.08 -11.10
N ARG A 95 -2.58 -1.77 -10.82
CA ARG A 95 -3.90 -1.16 -10.63
C ARG A 95 -3.89 -0.15 -9.49
N LEU A 96 -3.34 -0.53 -8.33
CA LEU A 96 -3.28 0.35 -7.16
C LEU A 96 -2.29 1.50 -7.35
N ALA A 97 -1.12 1.23 -7.94
CA ALA A 97 -0.15 2.27 -8.28
C ALA A 97 -0.73 3.31 -9.25
N THR A 98 -1.57 2.87 -10.19
CA THR A 98 -2.25 3.78 -11.12
C THR A 98 -3.35 4.58 -10.41
N HIS A 99 -4.17 3.91 -9.60
CA HIS A 99 -5.29 4.54 -8.89
C HIS A 99 -4.83 5.59 -7.87
N TRP A 100 -3.74 5.31 -7.16
CA TRP A 100 -3.16 6.20 -6.15
C TRP A 100 -1.97 7.01 -6.65
N ASP A 101 -1.78 7.10 -7.97
CA ASP A 101 -0.74 7.91 -8.60
C ASP A 101 0.66 7.72 -7.99
N PHE A 102 1.20 6.50 -8.11
CA PHE A 102 2.59 6.13 -7.81
C PHE A 102 3.35 5.84 -9.11
N PRO A 103 3.93 6.87 -9.78
CA PRO A 103 4.53 6.70 -11.10
C PRO A 103 5.66 5.66 -11.14
N SER A 104 6.59 5.72 -10.17
CA SER A 104 7.74 4.81 -10.08
C SER A 104 7.30 3.35 -9.90
N VAL A 105 6.27 3.12 -9.08
CA VAL A 105 5.73 1.77 -8.83
C VAL A 105 4.94 1.26 -10.04
N ARG A 106 4.23 2.14 -10.73
CA ARG A 106 3.51 1.83 -11.97
C ARG A 106 4.50 1.37 -13.05
N GLU A 107 5.58 2.11 -13.26
CA GLU A 107 6.65 1.75 -14.21
C GLU A 107 7.31 0.42 -13.86
N LEU A 108 7.61 0.20 -12.59
CA LEU A 108 8.15 -1.07 -12.11
C LEU A 108 7.22 -2.25 -12.40
N ALA A 109 5.92 -2.09 -12.15
CA ALA A 109 4.94 -3.13 -12.38
C ALA A 109 4.78 -3.46 -13.88
N VAL A 110 4.71 -2.44 -14.75
CA VAL A 110 4.66 -2.65 -16.22
C VAL A 110 5.87 -3.45 -16.68
N LYS A 111 7.08 -3.05 -16.27
CA LYS A 111 8.31 -3.75 -16.63
C LYS A 111 8.25 -5.25 -16.30
N HIS A 112 7.84 -5.60 -15.09
CA HIS A 112 7.80 -7.00 -14.67
C HIS A 112 6.64 -7.79 -15.29
N ILE A 113 5.53 -7.14 -15.64
CA ILE A 113 4.45 -7.77 -16.42
C ILE A 113 4.97 -8.13 -17.81
N ASP A 114 5.63 -7.20 -18.50
CA ASP A 114 6.20 -7.43 -19.83
C ASP A 114 7.23 -8.57 -19.81
N GLU A 115 8.09 -8.62 -18.80
CA GLU A 115 9.07 -9.71 -18.61
C GLU A 115 8.42 -11.08 -18.42
N LEU A 116 7.30 -11.16 -17.69
CA LEU A 116 6.58 -12.42 -17.44
C LEU A 116 5.75 -12.89 -18.64
N GLN A 117 5.29 -11.95 -19.48
CA GLN A 117 4.50 -12.25 -20.67
C GLN A 117 5.35 -12.49 -21.92
N GLY A 118 6.57 -11.95 -21.96
CA GLY A 118 7.54 -12.16 -23.03
C GLY A 118 8.41 -13.41 -22.90
N ALA A 119 8.20 -14.22 -21.86
CA ALA A 119 8.96 -15.44 -21.56
C ALA A 119 8.30 -16.72 -22.09
#